data_AF-A0A3M1QYP6-F1
#
_entry.id   AF-A0A3M1QYP6-F1
#
_cell.length_a   1.000
_cell.length_b   1.000
_cell.length_c   1.000
_cell.angle_alpha   90.00
_cell.angle_beta   90.00
_cell.angle_gamma   90.00
#
_symmetry.space_group_name_H-M   'P 1'
#
loop_
_entity.id
_entity.type
_entity.pdbx_description
1 polymer ?
#
loop_
_entity_poly.entity_id
_entity_poly.type
_entity_poly.pdbx_seq_one_letter_code
_entity_poly.pdbx_strand_id
1 'polypeptide(L)'
;MADCGWRAAARLDTLARMARYRIPAGRARVELRVSNSRFIATIAPAATMAEAQQILREIRAEMPDATHHVYAFKIGYGASVSEAMSDDGEPSGTSGPPALAVLRGADIGDVALV
;
A
#
# COMPACT_ATOMS: atom_id res chain seq x y z
N MET A 1 47.56 9.13 16.12
CA MET A 1 47.04 7.75 16.08
C MET A 1 45.66 7.72 16.75
N ALA A 2 44.63 8.31 16.12
CA ALA A 2 43.24 8.29 16.60
C ALA A 2 42.30 8.72 15.45
N ASP A 3 41.94 7.81 14.56
CA ASP A 3 40.95 8.04 13.50
C ASP A 3 40.05 6.80 13.32
N CYS A 4 39.35 6.38 14.38
CA CYS A 4 38.57 5.13 14.35
C CYS A 4 37.14 5.18 14.94
N GLY A 5 36.57 6.37 15.21
CA GLY A 5 35.23 6.47 15.83
C GLY A 5 34.11 6.96 14.91
N TRP A 6 34.36 8.00 14.11
CA TRP A 6 33.29 8.74 13.44
C TRP A 6 32.79 8.08 12.14
N ARG A 7 33.65 7.34 11.42
CA ARG A 7 33.27 6.61 10.20
C ARG A 7 32.31 5.45 10.48
N ALA A 8 32.39 4.81 11.65
CA ALA A 8 31.48 3.74 12.06
C ALA A 8 30.09 4.28 12.46
N ALA A 9 30.06 5.40 13.20
CA ALA A 9 28.81 6.07 13.59
C ALA A 9 28.02 6.59 12.37
N ALA A 10 28.70 7.21 11.39
CA ALA A 10 28.06 7.67 10.15
C ALA A 10 27.51 6.50 9.30
N ARG A 11 28.17 5.34 9.33
CA ARG A 11 27.72 4.13 8.63
C ARG A 11 26.52 3.50 9.32
N LEU A 12 26.47 3.49 10.65
CA LEU A 12 25.31 3.04 11.44
C LEU A 12 24.11 3.98 11.31
N ASP A 13 24.33 5.30 11.26
CA ASP A 13 23.28 6.29 11.01
C ASP A 13 22.70 6.15 9.59
N THR A 14 23.57 5.91 8.59
CA THR A 14 23.15 5.61 7.22
C THR A 14 22.36 4.29 7.14
N LEU A 15 22.78 3.24 7.86
CA LEU A 15 22.07 1.95 7.94
C LEU A 15 20.75 2.04 8.73
N ALA A 16 20.68 2.86 9.77
CA ALA A 16 19.44 3.14 10.51
C ALA A 16 18.44 3.96 9.67
N ARG A 17 18.96 4.81 8.79
CA ARG A 17 18.20 5.56 7.78
C ARG A 17 17.74 4.67 6.61
N MET A 18 18.30 3.47 6.44
CA MET A 18 17.85 2.44 5.48
C MET A 18 16.63 1.62 5.96
N ALA A 19 16.19 1.78 7.22
CA ALA A 19 15.06 1.02 7.78
C ALA A 19 13.77 1.84 7.95
N ARG A 20 13.69 3.03 7.34
CA ARG A 20 12.50 3.90 7.42
C ARG A 20 12.00 4.21 6.01
N TYR A 21 10.96 3.51 5.58
CA TYR A 21 10.23 3.82 4.36
C TYR A 21 8.92 4.52 4.69
N ARG A 22 8.30 5.13 3.67
CA ARG A 22 7.01 5.81 3.83
C ARG A 22 5.91 4.77 3.96
N ILE A 23 5.02 4.99 4.93
CA ILE A 23 3.76 4.27 5.09
C ILE A 23 2.63 5.30 5.18
N PRO A 24 1.38 4.96 4.87
CA PRO A 24 0.26 5.86 5.09
C PRO A 24 0.17 6.26 6.57
N ALA A 25 0.06 7.55 6.88
CA ALA A 25 -0.08 8.03 8.26
C ALA A 25 -1.42 7.62 8.92
N GLY A 26 -2.39 7.22 8.10
CA GLY A 26 -3.72 6.81 8.51
C GLY A 26 -4.57 6.46 7.30
N ARG A 27 -5.85 6.16 7.53
CA ARG A 27 -6.81 5.92 6.44
C ARG A 27 -7.10 7.22 5.71
N ALA A 28 -7.07 7.18 4.37
CA ALA A 28 -7.48 8.28 3.51
C ALA A 28 -8.40 7.78 2.40
N ARG A 29 -9.33 8.62 1.97
CA ARG A 29 -10.33 8.27 0.96
C ARG A 29 -10.50 9.39 -0.05
N VAL A 30 -10.59 9.01 -1.32
CA VAL A 30 -10.89 9.92 -2.43
C VAL A 30 -12.01 9.32 -3.27
N GLU A 31 -12.90 10.17 -3.78
CA GLU A 31 -13.96 9.79 -4.70
C GLU A 31 -13.74 10.45 -6.06
N LEU A 32 -13.97 9.67 -7.13
CA LEU A 32 -14.01 10.14 -8.50
C LEU A 32 -15.33 9.70 -9.14
N ARG A 33 -15.98 10.62 -9.86
CA ARG A 33 -17.18 10.30 -10.66
C ARG A 33 -16.85 10.42 -12.13
N VAL A 34 -17.14 9.35 -12.88
CA VAL A 34 -16.97 9.31 -14.33
C VAL A 34 -18.27 8.81 -14.93
N SER A 35 -18.94 9.64 -15.71
CA SER A 35 -20.27 9.35 -16.25
C SER A 35 -21.25 8.99 -15.13
N ASN A 36 -21.81 7.77 -15.14
CA ASN A 36 -22.72 7.28 -14.10
C ASN A 36 -22.03 6.37 -13.07
N SER A 37 -20.70 6.24 -13.14
CA SER A 37 -19.92 5.40 -12.23
C SER A 37 -19.26 6.24 -11.14
N ARG A 38 -19.25 5.69 -9.93
CA ARG A 38 -18.63 6.27 -8.73
C ARG A 38 -17.49 5.35 -8.29
N PHE A 39 -16.28 5.88 -8.26
CA PHE A 39 -15.08 5.18 -7.83
C PHE A 39 -14.61 5.77 -6.50
N ILE A 40 -14.43 4.94 -5.49
CA ILE A 40 -14.02 5.35 -4.15
C ILE A 40 -12.75 4.59 -3.82
N ALA A 41 -11.61 5.28 -3.82
CA ALA A 41 -10.34 4.70 -3.44
C ALA A 41 -10.08 4.97 -1.96
N THR A 42 -9.88 3.92 -1.18
CA THR A 42 -9.50 3.98 0.23
C THR A 42 -8.12 3.38 0.40
N ILE A 43 -7.18 4.18 0.91
CA ILE A 43 -5.88 3.69 1.35
C ILE A 43 -5.84 3.63 2.88
N ALA A 44 -5.13 2.64 3.42
CA ALA A 44 -4.86 2.53 4.85
C ALA A 44 -3.52 1.85 5.12
N PRO A 45 -2.86 2.14 6.25
CA PRO A 45 -1.66 1.43 6.64
C PRO A 45 -2.01 -0.03 7.01
N ALA A 46 -1.16 -0.96 6.58
CA ALA A 46 -1.26 -2.38 6.91
C ALA A 46 0.15 -2.99 6.98
N ALA A 47 0.57 -3.43 8.17
CA ALA A 47 1.89 -4.01 8.39
C ALA A 47 1.95 -5.50 7.99
N THR A 48 0.80 -6.15 7.84
CA THR A 48 0.71 -7.56 7.45
C THR A 48 -0.36 -7.79 6.40
N MET A 49 -0.23 -8.92 5.68
CA MET A 49 -1.27 -9.36 4.74
C MET A 49 -2.61 -9.60 5.44
N ALA A 50 -2.59 -10.08 6.68
CA ALA A 50 -3.81 -10.31 7.47
C ALA A 50 -4.54 -9.00 7.80
N GLU A 51 -3.79 -7.94 8.15
CA GLU A 51 -4.34 -6.59 8.38
C GLU A 51 -4.90 -5.99 7.09
N ALA A 52 -4.20 -6.14 5.96
CA ALA A 52 -4.70 -5.67 4.66
C ALA A 52 -6.02 -6.36 4.27
N GLN A 53 -6.11 -7.67 4.49
CA GLN A 53 -7.34 -8.45 4.28
C GLN A 53 -8.46 -8.04 5.25
N GLN A 54 -8.13 -7.65 6.47
CA GLN A 54 -9.10 -7.12 7.44
C GLN A 54 -9.67 -5.77 6.97
N ILE A 55 -8.82 -4.87 6.48
CA ILE A 55 -9.25 -3.59 5.91
C ILE A 55 -10.19 -3.81 4.72
N LEU A 56 -9.90 -4.75 3.84
CA LEU A 56 -10.80 -5.11 2.73
C LEU A 56 -12.17 -5.59 3.22
N ARG A 57 -12.21 -6.43 4.26
CA ARG A 57 -13.49 -6.88 4.86
C ARG A 57 -14.29 -5.73 5.44
N GLU A 58 -13.62 -4.80 6.13
CA GLU A 58 -14.28 -3.61 6.69
C GLU A 58 -14.88 -2.73 5.60
N ILE A 59 -14.13 -2.48 4.52
CA ILE A 59 -14.59 -1.65 3.41
C ILE A 59 -15.76 -2.31 2.67
N ARG A 60 -15.71 -3.64 2.47
CA ARG A 60 -16.83 -4.42 1.93
C ARG A 60 -18.09 -4.34 2.79
N ALA A 61 -17.93 -4.32 4.12
CA ALA A 61 -19.05 -4.17 5.03
C ALA A 61 -19.59 -2.73 5.08
N GLU A 62 -18.72 -1.74 4.86
CA GLU A 62 -19.08 -0.32 4.79
C GLU A 62 -19.84 0.03 3.49
N MET A 63 -19.48 -0.61 2.38
CA MET A 63 -20.04 -0.35 1.04
C MET A 63 -20.57 -1.64 0.39
N PRO A 64 -21.57 -2.29 0.99
CA PRO A 64 -22.10 -3.57 0.49
C PRO A 64 -22.81 -3.43 -0.87
N ASP A 65 -23.12 -2.21 -1.30
CA ASP A 65 -23.76 -1.87 -2.56
C ASP A 65 -22.78 -1.58 -3.71
N ALA A 66 -21.46 -1.53 -3.44
CA ALA A 66 -20.47 -1.34 -4.48
C ALA A 66 -20.41 -2.56 -5.42
N THR A 67 -20.36 -2.30 -6.73
CA THR A 67 -20.39 -3.35 -7.76
C THR A 67 -19.14 -4.23 -7.70
N HIS A 68 -17.98 -3.64 -7.45
CA HIS A 68 -16.67 -4.30 -7.37
C HIS A 68 -15.84 -3.65 -6.26
N HIS A 69 -15.13 -4.48 -5.49
CA HIS A 69 -14.11 -4.10 -4.52
C HIS A 69 -12.73 -4.55 -5.02
N VAL A 70 -12.27 -3.89 -6.07
CA VAL A 70 -10.89 -4.01 -6.56
C VAL A 70 -9.95 -3.72 -5.40
N TYR A 71 -8.87 -4.48 -5.27
CA TYR A 71 -7.88 -4.18 -4.23
C TYR A 71 -6.46 -4.39 -4.73
N ALA A 72 -5.53 -3.71 -4.07
CA ALA A 72 -4.09 -3.91 -4.22
C ALA A 72 -3.40 -3.67 -2.87
N PHE A 73 -2.54 -4.61 -2.47
CA PHE A 73 -1.77 -4.55 -1.23
C PHE A 73 -0.29 -4.60 -1.56
N LYS A 74 0.50 -3.83 -0.81
CA LYS A 74 1.97 -3.88 -0.85
C LYS A 74 2.48 -3.81 0.58
N ILE A 75 2.92 -4.95 1.09
CA ILE A 75 3.40 -5.13 2.46
C ILE A 75 4.92 -5.26 2.44
N GLY A 76 5.60 -4.54 3.32
CA GLY A 76 7.05 -4.39 3.32
C GLY A 76 7.57 -3.39 2.29
N TYR A 77 8.88 -3.37 2.12
CA TYR A 77 9.60 -2.40 1.28
C TYR A 77 10.97 -2.92 0.86
N GLY A 78 11.53 -2.35 -0.21
CA GLY A 78 12.85 -2.73 -0.72
C GLY A 78 12.89 -4.19 -1.20
N ALA A 79 13.80 -4.98 -0.63
CA ALA A 79 14.00 -6.38 -1.02
C ALA A 79 12.99 -7.36 -0.39
N SER A 80 12.17 -6.92 0.56
CA SER A 80 11.19 -7.75 1.25
C SER A 80 9.81 -7.14 1.05
N VAL A 81 9.16 -7.54 -0.04
CA VAL A 81 7.83 -7.06 -0.42
C VAL A 81 6.91 -8.25 -0.69
N SER A 82 5.70 -8.20 -0.16
CA SER A 82 4.61 -9.13 -0.46
C SER A 82 3.43 -8.35 -1.02
N GLU A 83 2.91 -8.79 -2.16
CA GLU A 83 1.86 -8.09 -2.90
C GLU A 83 0.68 -9.02 -3.16
N ALA A 84 -0.52 -8.44 -3.18
CA ALA A 84 -1.74 -9.12 -3.59
C ALA A 84 -2.66 -8.12 -4.29
N MET A 85 -3.45 -8.58 -5.26
CA MET A 85 -4.40 -7.74 -5.96
C MET A 85 -5.56 -8.57 -6.51
N SER A 86 -6.69 -7.92 -6.78
CA SER A 86 -7.83 -8.52 -7.45
C SER A 86 -8.60 -7.48 -8.26
N ASP A 87 -9.13 -7.90 -9.41
CA ASP A 87 -10.09 -7.15 -10.22
C ASP A 87 -11.53 -7.22 -9.67
N ASP A 88 -11.80 -8.14 -8.74
CA ASP A 88 -13.11 -8.36 -8.09
C ASP A 88 -14.33 -8.40 -9.04
N GLY A 89 -14.16 -9.06 -10.20
CA GLY A 89 -15.23 -9.23 -11.19
C GLY A 89 -15.17 -8.24 -12.36
N GLU A 90 -14.29 -7.24 -12.31
CA GLU A 90 -13.91 -6.46 -13.48
C GLU A 90 -13.22 -7.36 -14.54
N PRO A 91 -13.20 -6.96 -15.82
CA PRO A 91 -12.48 -7.69 -16.85
C PRO A 91 -11.03 -7.95 -16.42
N SER A 92 -10.57 -9.20 -16.59
CA SER A 92 -9.30 -9.63 -16.03
C SER A 92 -8.14 -8.74 -16.47
N GLY A 93 -7.38 -8.27 -15.49
CA GLY A 93 -6.18 -7.47 -15.67
C GLY A 93 -6.42 -5.96 -15.82
N THR A 94 -7.66 -5.48 -15.66
CA THR A 94 -8.00 -4.07 -15.96
C THR A 94 -7.97 -3.13 -14.77
N SER A 95 -8.05 -3.65 -13.54
CA SER A 95 -8.23 -2.80 -12.35
C SER A 95 -7.21 -3.10 -11.24
N GLY A 96 -7.05 -4.37 -10.87
CA GLY A 96 -6.06 -4.84 -9.88
C GLY A 96 -4.62 -4.53 -10.29
N PRO A 97 -4.15 -4.93 -11.50
CA PRO A 97 -2.77 -4.65 -11.92
C PRO A 97 -2.44 -3.16 -12.03
N PRO A 98 -3.30 -2.30 -12.59
CA PRO A 98 -3.08 -0.85 -12.55
C PRO A 98 -3.01 -0.30 -11.12
N ALA A 99 -3.89 -0.74 -10.21
CA ALA A 99 -3.86 -0.31 -8.82
C ALA A 99 -2.53 -0.71 -8.12
N LEU A 100 -2.06 -1.94 -8.33
CA LEU A 100 -0.78 -2.40 -7.79
C LEU A 100 0.41 -1.65 -8.41
N ALA A 101 0.35 -1.33 -9.70
CA ALA A 101 1.39 -0.54 -10.38
C ALA A 101 1.55 0.85 -9.75
N VAL A 102 0.45 1.50 -9.35
CA VAL A 102 0.49 2.77 -8.62
C VAL A 102 1.22 2.61 -7.29
N LEU A 103 0.92 1.58 -6.49
CA LEU A 103 1.59 1.34 -5.21
C LEU A 103 3.08 1.04 -5.36
N ARG A 104 3.47 0.34 -6.44
CA ARG A 104 4.88 0.09 -6.78
C ARG A 104 5.62 1.38 -7.10
N GLY A 105 4.99 2.30 -7.83
CA GLY A 105 5.59 3.59 -8.20
C GLY A 105 5.56 4.66 -7.10
N ALA A 106 4.71 4.53 -6.09
CA ALA A 106 4.46 5.56 -5.07
C ALA A 106 5.53 5.67 -3.96
N ASP A 107 6.60 4.86 -4.01
CA ASP A 107 7.67 4.84 -3.00
C ASP A 107 7.14 4.74 -1.55
N ILE A 108 6.14 3.88 -1.37
CA ILE A 108 5.42 3.63 -0.12
C ILE A 108 5.35 2.11 0.13
N GLY A 109 5.36 1.69 1.39
CA GLY A 109 5.15 0.31 1.82
C GLY A 109 4.02 0.21 2.83
N ASP A 110 3.75 -1.01 3.29
CA ASP A 110 2.72 -1.32 4.30
C ASP A 110 1.39 -0.63 4.04
N VAL A 111 0.85 -0.85 2.86
CA VAL A 111 -0.35 -0.18 2.37
C VAL A 111 -1.37 -1.16 1.82
N ALA A 112 -2.62 -0.95 2.22
CA ALA A 112 -3.78 -1.55 1.60
C ALA A 112 -4.55 -0.48 0.81
N LEU A 113 -4.88 -0.77 -0.45
CA LEU A 113 -5.76 0.00 -1.32
C LEU A 113 -6.97 -0.86 -1.67
N VAL A 114 -8.17 -0.30 -1.50
CA VAL A 114 -9.46 -0.85 -1.97
C VAL A 114 -10.23 0.28 -2.64
#